data_AF-A0A1Q2D838-F1
#
_entry.id   AF-A0A1Q2D838-F1
#
_cell.length_a   1.000
_cell.length_b   1.000
_cell.length_c   1.000
_cell.angle_alpha   90.00
_cell.angle_beta   90.00
_cell.angle_gamma   90.00
#
_symmetry.space_group_name_H-M   'P 1'
#
loop_
_entity.id
_entity.type
_entity.pdbx_description
1 polymer ?
#
loop_
_entity_poly.entity_id
_entity_poly.type
_entity_poly.pdbx_seq_one_letter_code
_entity_poly.pdbx_strand_id
1 'polypeptide(L)'
;MKNLTNAQNLWAYYKYDVMAHSQKHYQQIRQLFKYNQWSEEKNSTFHYLIEDALNTPATIGSLKNAYQHIWGYFKKVATKEEKETFLILLNTLSLTNDEVKPFLAQLSIIYQIDYLLNSSLLFPQFI
;
A
#
# COMPACT_ATOMS: atom_id res chain seq x y z
N MET A 1 16.17 -19.28 -1.02
CA MET A 1 15.04 -19.14 -1.98
C MET A 1 13.69 -18.99 -1.29
N LYS A 2 13.25 -19.89 -0.39
CA LYS A 2 11.98 -19.76 0.35
C LYS A 2 11.81 -18.42 1.10
N ASN A 3 12.86 -17.94 1.78
CA ASN A 3 12.78 -16.68 2.54
C ASN A 3 12.57 -15.44 1.65
N LEU A 4 13.16 -15.41 0.46
CA LEU A 4 12.96 -14.29 -0.48
C LEU A 4 11.52 -14.25 -1.00
N THR A 5 10.96 -15.40 -1.39
CA THR A 5 9.56 -15.48 -1.84
C THR A 5 8.59 -15.05 -0.75
N ASN A 6 8.81 -15.51 0.50
CA ASN A 6 7.99 -15.09 1.64
C ASN A 6 8.09 -13.57 1.86
N ALA A 7 9.29 -13.00 1.83
CA ALA A 7 9.48 -11.57 1.98
C ALA A 7 8.83 -10.76 0.84
N GLN A 8 8.87 -11.26 -0.41
CA GLN A 8 8.21 -10.62 -1.55
C GLN A 8 6.68 -10.61 -1.39
N ASN A 9 6.09 -11.71 -0.92
CA ASN A 9 4.65 -11.79 -0.67
C ASN A 9 4.25 -10.86 0.47
N LEU A 10 5.00 -10.87 1.58
CA LEU A 10 4.77 -10.00 2.71
C LEU A 10 4.91 -8.52 2.33
N TRP A 11 5.92 -8.22 1.50
CA TRP A 11 6.12 -6.88 0.99
C TRP A 11 4.97 -6.45 0.10
N ALA A 12 4.52 -7.31 -0.83
CA ALA A 12 3.39 -7.00 -1.69
C ALA A 12 2.12 -6.64 -0.90
N TYR A 13 1.86 -7.38 0.19
CA TYR A 13 0.74 -7.17 1.10
C TYR A 13 0.83 -5.82 1.84
N TYR A 14 1.96 -5.52 2.50
CA TYR A 14 2.12 -4.31 3.34
C TYR A 14 2.59 -3.06 2.58
N LYS A 15 2.93 -3.18 1.30
CA LYS A 15 3.56 -2.12 0.50
C LYS A 15 2.89 -0.75 0.66
N TYR A 16 1.56 -0.73 0.57
CA TYR A 16 0.79 0.52 0.58
C TYR A 16 0.52 1.02 1.99
N ASP A 17 0.41 0.15 3.01
CA ASP A 17 0.40 0.58 4.40
C ASP A 17 1.71 1.24 4.77
N VAL A 18 2.84 0.60 4.47
CA VAL A 18 4.16 1.20 4.71
C VAL A 18 4.27 2.56 4.02
N MET A 19 3.76 2.71 2.80
CA MET A 19 3.73 4.00 2.10
C MET A 19 2.80 5.02 2.79
N ALA A 20 1.64 4.58 3.27
CA ALA A 20 0.67 5.42 3.98
C ALA A 20 1.20 5.91 5.34
N HIS A 21 2.14 5.20 5.94
CA HIS A 21 2.75 5.56 7.22
C HIS A 21 4.13 6.25 7.08
N SER A 22 5.01 5.78 6.18
CA SER A 22 6.34 6.35 6.00
C SER A 22 6.96 6.06 4.63
N GLN A 23 7.05 7.11 3.80
CA GLN A 23 7.75 7.06 2.52
C GLN A 23 9.24 6.69 2.68
N LYS A 24 9.86 7.07 3.81
CA LYS A 24 11.25 6.71 4.12
C LYS A 24 11.41 5.19 4.22
N HIS A 25 10.56 4.53 5.02
CA HIS A 25 10.59 3.08 5.19
C HIS A 25 10.27 2.36 3.88
N TYR A 26 9.30 2.85 3.11
CA TYR A 26 9.00 2.33 1.78
C TYR A 26 10.25 2.28 0.88
N GLN A 27 11.04 3.36 0.85
CA GLN A 27 12.27 3.41 0.05
C GLN A 27 13.35 2.48 0.61
N GLN A 28 13.52 2.42 1.92
CA GLN A 28 14.49 1.50 2.54
C GLN A 28 14.18 0.04 2.20
N ILE A 29 12.93 -0.38 2.32
CA ILE A 29 12.49 -1.73 1.95
C ILE A 29 12.71 -1.99 0.47
N ARG A 30 12.34 -1.04 -0.41
CA ARG A 30 12.59 -1.16 -1.86
C ARG A 30 14.07 -1.40 -2.17
N GLN A 31 14.98 -0.78 -1.41
CA GLN A 31 16.42 -1.00 -1.58
C GLN A 31 16.90 -2.35 -1.06
N LEU A 32 16.28 -2.93 -0.03
CA LEU A 32 16.63 -4.29 0.44
C LEU A 32 16.42 -5.35 -0.66
N PHE A 33 15.34 -5.21 -1.43
CA PHE A 33 15.01 -6.09 -2.56
C PHE A 33 15.87 -5.87 -3.81
N LYS A 34 16.75 -4.85 -3.82
CA LYS A 34 17.62 -4.59 -4.98
C LYS A 34 18.51 -5.81 -5.26
N TYR A 35 18.55 -6.22 -6.52
CA TYR A 35 19.29 -7.39 -7.03
C TYR A 35 18.86 -8.76 -6.47
N ASN A 36 17.76 -8.86 -5.72
CA ASN A 36 17.20 -10.12 -5.21
C ASN A 36 18.18 -11.01 -4.40
N GLN A 37 19.25 -10.43 -3.86
CA GLN A 37 20.16 -11.13 -2.95
C GLN A 37 19.59 -11.04 -1.54
N TRP A 38 19.05 -12.14 -1.01
CA TRP A 38 18.38 -12.19 0.29
C TRP A 38 19.22 -12.94 1.33
N SER A 39 19.56 -12.25 2.42
CA SER A 39 20.28 -12.79 3.57
C SER A 39 19.38 -12.78 4.81
N GLU A 40 19.79 -13.48 5.86
CA GLU A 40 19.07 -13.46 7.14
C GLU A 40 19.06 -12.05 7.77
N GLU A 41 20.18 -11.32 7.68
CA GLU A 41 20.26 -9.93 8.13
C GLU A 41 19.26 -9.01 7.40
N LYS A 42 19.13 -9.16 6.08
CA LYS A 42 18.10 -8.43 5.31
C LYS A 42 16.70 -8.82 5.74
N ASN A 43 16.48 -10.10 6.07
CA ASN A 43 15.19 -10.59 6.56
C ASN A 43 14.82 -9.91 7.88
N SER A 44 15.73 -9.89 8.87
CA SER A 44 15.50 -9.18 10.15
C SER A 44 15.27 -7.68 9.94
N THR A 45 16.07 -7.04 9.09
CA THR A 45 15.93 -5.60 8.78
C THR A 45 14.59 -5.32 8.11
N PHE A 46 14.15 -6.18 7.19
CA PHE A 46 12.88 -6.04 6.50
C PHE A 46 11.69 -6.08 7.45
N HIS A 47 11.66 -7.05 8.38
CA HIS A 47 10.59 -7.14 9.38
C HIS A 47 10.58 -5.93 10.31
N TYR A 48 11.75 -5.49 10.78
CA TYR A 48 11.87 -4.28 11.60
C TYR A 48 11.34 -3.03 10.87
N LEU A 49 11.68 -2.83 9.60
CA LEU A 49 11.22 -1.68 8.83
C LEU A 49 9.70 -1.67 8.59
N ILE A 50 9.07 -2.84 8.44
CA ILE A 50 7.61 -2.93 8.36
C ILE A 50 7.00 -2.50 9.69
N GLU A 51 7.44 -3.09 10.80
CA GLU A 51 6.90 -2.81 12.13
C GLU A 51 7.07 -1.33 12.50
N ASP A 52 8.27 -0.77 12.31
CA ASP A 52 8.56 0.64 12.61
C ASP A 52 7.74 1.60 11.74
N ALA A 53 7.50 1.24 10.47
CA ALA A 53 6.58 1.99 9.63
C ALA A 53 5.14 1.96 10.17
N LEU A 54 4.60 0.79 10.51
CA LEU A 54 3.23 0.67 10.99
C LEU A 54 3.01 1.32 12.37
N ASN A 55 4.06 1.43 13.18
CA ASN A 55 4.04 2.17 14.44
C ASN A 55 4.13 3.71 14.27
N THR A 56 4.49 4.19 13.07
CA THR A 56 4.51 5.62 12.77
C THR A 56 3.09 6.10 12.44
N PRO A 57 2.52 7.11 13.10
CA PRO A 57 1.18 7.61 12.74
C PRO A 57 1.11 8.10 11.29
N ALA A 58 0.09 7.65 10.56
CA ALA A 58 -0.16 8.14 9.22
C ALA A 58 -0.53 9.64 9.25
N THR A 59 -0.10 10.36 8.21
CA THR A 59 -0.51 11.75 7.97
C THR A 59 -1.47 11.80 6.79
N ILE A 60 -2.25 12.89 6.68
CA ILE A 60 -3.10 13.11 5.51
C ILE A 60 -2.26 13.08 4.22
N GLY A 61 -1.06 13.69 4.24
CA GLY A 61 -0.17 13.73 3.08
C GLY A 61 0.32 12.35 2.65
N SER A 62 0.72 11.50 3.60
CA SER A 62 1.19 10.14 3.31
C SER A 62 0.06 9.22 2.85
N LEU A 63 -1.14 9.33 3.43
CA LEU A 63 -2.33 8.62 2.94
C LEU A 63 -2.70 9.04 1.52
N LYS A 64 -2.74 10.35 1.22
CA LYS A 64 -3.00 10.84 -0.13
C LYS A 64 -2.00 10.27 -1.13
N ASN A 65 -0.72 10.25 -0.77
CA ASN A 65 0.32 9.67 -1.62
C ASN A 65 0.07 8.18 -1.88
N ALA A 66 -0.22 7.38 -0.84
CA ALA A 66 -0.53 5.96 -0.99
C ALA A 66 -1.75 5.73 -1.89
N TYR A 67 -2.83 6.47 -1.69
CA TYR A 67 -4.05 6.37 -2.52
C TYR A 67 -3.83 6.82 -3.96
N GLN A 68 -3.02 7.84 -4.22
CA GLN A 68 -2.66 8.23 -5.59
C GLN A 68 -1.84 7.14 -6.29
N HIS A 69 -0.97 6.44 -5.57
CA HIS A 69 -0.26 5.28 -6.09
C HIS A 69 -1.21 4.11 -6.42
N ILE A 70 -2.16 3.81 -5.54
CA ILE A 70 -3.21 2.81 -5.78
C ILE A 70 -4.11 3.21 -6.96
N TRP A 71 -4.46 4.49 -7.08
CA TRP A 71 -5.22 5.01 -8.22
C TRP A 71 -4.56 4.71 -9.57
N GLY A 72 -3.22 4.58 -9.59
CA GLY A 72 -2.44 4.17 -10.75
C GLY A 72 -2.94 2.90 -11.44
N TYR A 73 -3.49 1.93 -10.70
CA TYR A 73 -4.01 0.67 -11.27
C TYR A 73 -5.31 0.88 -12.05
N PHE A 74 -6.12 1.87 -11.68
CA PHE A 74 -7.43 2.12 -12.29
C PHE A 74 -7.37 3.06 -13.50
N LYS A 75 -6.27 3.80 -13.70
CA LYS A 75 -6.16 4.89 -14.70
C LYS A 75 -6.58 4.52 -16.14
N LYS A 76 -6.50 3.25 -16.53
CA LYS A 76 -6.83 2.78 -17.88
C LYS A 76 -8.21 2.12 -17.98
N VAL A 77 -8.85 1.81 -16.85
CA VAL A 77 -10.10 1.04 -16.79
C VAL A 77 -11.24 1.82 -16.16
N ALA A 78 -10.94 2.74 -15.24
CA ALA A 78 -11.94 3.55 -14.55
C ALA A 78 -12.65 4.53 -15.48
N THR A 79 -13.93 4.76 -15.20
CA THR A 79 -14.72 5.75 -15.92
C THR A 79 -14.33 7.17 -15.54
N LYS A 80 -14.85 8.14 -16.29
CA LYS A 80 -14.64 9.55 -15.99
C LYS A 80 -15.26 9.91 -14.63
N GLU A 81 -16.45 9.39 -14.36
CA GLU A 81 -17.21 9.61 -13.13
C GLU A 81 -16.44 9.05 -11.92
N GLU A 82 -15.92 7.82 -12.02
CA GLU A 82 -15.11 7.22 -10.95
C GLU A 82 -13.84 8.02 -10.65
N LYS A 83 -13.20 8.57 -11.69
CA LYS A 83 -12.05 9.47 -11.52
C LYS A 83 -12.45 10.76 -10.81
N GLU A 84 -13.57 11.36 -11.18
CA GLU A 84 -14.07 12.57 -10.53
C GLU A 84 -14.42 12.32 -9.06
N THR A 85 -15.11 11.21 -8.76
CA THR A 85 -15.38 10.76 -7.39
C THR A 85 -14.09 10.57 -6.60
N PHE A 86 -13.09 9.86 -7.15
CA PHE A 86 -11.80 9.68 -6.50
C PHE A 86 -11.15 11.01 -6.11
N LEU A 87 -11.12 11.99 -7.03
CA LEU A 87 -10.50 13.29 -6.78
C LEU A 87 -11.25 14.10 -5.71
N ILE A 88 -12.59 14.02 -5.68
CA ILE A 88 -13.41 14.66 -4.64
C ILE A 88 -13.09 14.05 -3.28
N LEU A 89 -13.14 12.72 -3.16
CA LEU A 89 -12.85 12.00 -1.91
C LEU A 89 -11.43 12.28 -1.43
N LEU A 90 -10.44 12.30 -2.33
CA LEU A 90 -9.05 12.61 -2.00
C LEU A 90 -8.87 14.05 -1.49
N ASN A 91 -9.67 15.00 -1.98
CA ASN A 91 -9.63 16.38 -1.52
C ASN A 91 -10.23 16.53 -0.11
N THR A 92 -11.29 15.79 0.20
CA THR A 92 -11.98 15.82 1.50
C THR A 92 -11.42 14.85 2.54
N LEU A 93 -10.40 14.06 2.19
CA LEU A 93 -9.79 13.07 3.08
C LEU A 93 -9.31 13.70 4.40
N SER A 94 -9.69 13.08 5.52
CA SER A 94 -9.17 13.37 6.85
C SER A 94 -8.79 12.06 7.57
N LEU A 95 -8.05 12.17 8.68
CA LEU A 95 -7.66 10.99 9.46
C LEU A 95 -8.84 10.34 10.19
N THR A 96 -9.93 11.08 10.41
CA THR A 96 -11.13 10.58 11.09
C THR A 96 -12.24 10.18 10.12
N ASN A 97 -12.12 10.55 8.85
CA ASN A 97 -13.09 10.28 7.80
C ASN A 97 -12.38 9.94 6.48
N ASP A 98 -12.20 8.64 6.25
CA ASP A 98 -11.51 8.09 5.08
C ASP A 98 -12.48 7.29 4.20
N GLU A 99 -13.17 8.02 3.34
CA GLU A 99 -14.04 7.45 2.29
C GLU A 99 -13.25 7.03 1.04
N VAL A 100 -11.95 7.37 0.95
CA VAL A 100 -11.11 6.98 -0.19
C VAL A 100 -10.82 5.49 -0.14
N LYS A 101 -10.53 4.94 1.05
CA LYS A 101 -10.30 3.51 1.26
C LYS A 101 -11.44 2.62 0.77
N PRO A 102 -12.70 2.76 1.26
CA PRO A 102 -13.80 1.90 0.82
C PRO A 102 -14.08 2.05 -0.68
N PHE A 103 -13.96 3.25 -1.23
CA PHE A 103 -14.12 3.48 -2.67
C PHE A 103 -13.07 2.71 -3.50
N LEU A 104 -11.78 2.81 -3.16
CA LEU A 104 -10.71 2.09 -3.86
C LEU A 104 -10.81 0.57 -3.66
N ALA A 105 -11.26 0.11 -2.49
CA ALA A 105 -11.52 -1.30 -2.23
C ALA A 105 -12.64 -1.81 -3.16
N GLN A 106 -13.75 -1.07 -3.29
CA GLN A 106 -14.84 -1.43 -4.19
C GLN A 106 -14.37 -1.52 -5.65
N LEU A 107 -13.59 -0.54 -6.12
CA LEU A 107 -13.04 -0.59 -7.48
C LEU A 107 -12.09 -1.77 -7.68
N SER A 108 -11.30 -2.12 -6.66
CA SER A 108 -10.41 -3.29 -6.72
C SER A 108 -11.18 -4.59 -6.95
N ILE A 109 -12.38 -4.71 -6.36
CA ILE A 109 -13.29 -5.84 -6.56
C ILE A 109 -13.90 -5.78 -7.96
N ILE A 110 -14.50 -4.65 -8.36
CA ILE A 110 -15.16 -4.49 -9.66
C ILE A 110 -14.22 -4.82 -10.82
N TYR A 111 -13.00 -4.29 -10.78
CA TYR A 111 -12.01 -4.48 -11.82
C TYR A 111 -11.12 -5.71 -11.61
N GLN A 112 -11.37 -6.51 -10.56
CA GLN A 112 -10.62 -7.73 -10.24
C GLN A 112 -9.10 -7.52 -10.25
N ILE A 113 -8.63 -6.48 -9.54
CA ILE A 113 -7.20 -6.17 -9.47
C ILE A 113 -6.56 -7.00 -8.36
N ASP A 114 -6.16 -8.23 -8.70
CA ASP A 114 -5.63 -9.23 -7.76
C ASP A 114 -4.55 -8.69 -6.82
N TYR A 115 -3.65 -7.86 -7.33
CA TYR A 115 -2.58 -7.26 -6.53
C TYR A 115 -3.15 -6.39 -5.39
N LEU A 116 -4.22 -5.63 -5.63
CA LEU A 116 -4.84 -4.75 -4.64
C LEU A 116 -5.77 -5.53 -3.69
N LEU A 117 -6.45 -6.56 -4.20
CA LEU A 117 -7.27 -7.47 -3.38
C LEU A 117 -6.46 -8.17 -2.28
N ASN A 118 -5.15 -8.28 -2.47
CA ASN A 118 -4.20 -8.84 -1.50
C ASN A 118 -3.33 -7.76 -0.83
N SER A 119 -3.85 -6.54 -0.62
CA SER A 119 -3.13 -5.46 0.08
C SER A 119 -3.78 -5.13 1.42
N SER A 120 -3.00 -4.99 2.50
CA SER A 120 -3.54 -4.71 3.83
C SER A 120 -4.23 -3.34 3.95
N LEU A 121 -3.78 -2.35 3.17
CA LEU A 121 -4.33 -1.00 3.27
C LEU A 121 -5.80 -0.97 2.88
N LEU A 122 -6.20 -1.74 1.87
CA LEU A 122 -7.59 -1.86 1.43
C LEU A 122 -8.31 -3.04 2.09
N PHE A 123 -7.63 -4.17 2.24
CA PHE A 123 -8.17 -5.44 2.73
C PHE A 123 -7.30 -6.01 3.85
N PRO A 124 -7.39 -5.46 5.07
CA PRO A 124 -6.65 -5.99 6.21
C PRO A 124 -7.21 -7.38 6.57
N GLN A 125 -6.36 -8.38 6.58
CA GLN A 125 -6.70 -9.70 7.12
C GLN A 125 -6.63 -9.62 8.65
N PHE A 126 -7.73 -9.99 9.32
CA PHE A 126 -7.70 -10.25 10.75
C PHE A 126 -6.99 -11.59 10.96
N ILE A 127 -5.76 -11.54 11.46
CA ILE A 127 -4.98 -12.72 11.88
C ILE A 127 -5.27 -12.96 13.36
#